data_AF-A0A534N7V4-F1
#
_entry.id   AF-A0A534N7V4-F1
#
_cell.length_a   1.000
_cell.length_b   1.000
_cell.length_c   1.000
_cell.angle_alpha   90.00
_cell.angle_beta   90.00
_cell.angle_gamma   90.00
#
_symmetry.space_group_name_H-M   'P 1'
#
loop_
_entity.id
_entity.type
_entity.pdbx_description
1 polymer ?
#
loop_
_entity_poly.entity_id
_entity_poly.type
_entity_poly.pdbx_seq_one_letter_code
_entity_poly.pdbx_strand_id
1 'polypeptide(L)' 'MLGIIGGSGLYDLPGLSGVRREKVRTPFGDPSDAVVLGRLGDQEIAFIARHGA' A
#
# COMPACT_ATOMS: atom_id res chain seq x y z
N MET A 1 -12.60 -1.46 3.75
CA MET A 1 -11.14 -1.32 3.58
C MET A 1 -10.44 -2.69 3.64
N LEU A 2 -9.54 -2.96 2.70
CA LEU A 2 -8.75 -4.20 2.58
C LEU A 2 -7.25 -3.87 2.53
N GLY A 3 -6.44 -4.56 3.33
CA GLY A 3 -4.98 -4.44 3.35
C GLY A 3 -4.30 -5.51 2.50
N ILE A 4 -3.34 -5.11 1.65
CA ILE A 4 -2.58 -6.00 0.77
C ILE A 4 -1.09 -5.77 1.00
N ILE A 5 -0.34 -6.87 1.19
CA ILE A 5 1.12 -6.83 1.29
C ILE A 5 1.69 -7.52 0.04
N GLY A 6 2.31 -6.74 -0.84
CA GLY A 6 2.83 -7.21 -2.12
C GLY A 6 4.14 -7.98 -1.97
N GLY A 7 4.18 -9.22 -2.47
CA GLY A 7 5.41 -10.00 -2.57
C GLY A 7 6.28 -9.58 -3.76
N SER A 8 7.28 -10.40 -4.08
CA SER A 8 8.16 -10.15 -5.23
C SER A 8 7.36 -10.08 -6.53
N GLY A 9 7.54 -9.01 -7.30
CA GLY A 9 6.84 -8.80 -8.58
C GLY A 9 5.52 -8.04 -8.49
N LEU A 10 5.05 -7.68 -7.30
CA LEU A 10 3.87 -6.82 -7.10
C LEU A 10 4.29 -5.58 -6.31
N TYR A 11 4.78 -4.57 -7.02
CA TYR A 11 5.27 -3.31 -6.45
C TYR A 11 4.24 -2.17 -6.53
N ASP A 12 3.22 -2.34 -7.38
CA ASP A 12 2.09 -1.46 -7.52
C ASP A 12 0.79 -2.24 -7.69
N LEU A 13 -0.33 -1.55 -7.55
CA LEU A 13 -1.66 -2.06 -7.85
C LEU A 13 -2.26 -1.21 -8.97
N PRO A 14 -2.09 -1.62 -10.24
CA PRO A 14 -2.69 -0.90 -11.35
C PRO A 14 -4.22 -0.89 -11.24
N GLY A 15 -4.84 0.22 -11.63
CA GLY A 15 -6.29 0.39 -11.56
C GLY A 15 -6.82 1.00 -10.25
N LEU A 16 -5.95 1.35 -9.30
CA LEU A 16 -6.37 2.18 -8.17
C LEU A 16 -6.69 3.61 -8.61
N SER A 17 -7.82 4.11 -8.12
CA SER A 17 -8.21 5.52 -8.21
C SER A 17 -7.99 6.22 -6.87
N GLY A 18 -7.84 7.55 -6.90
CA GLY A 18 -7.63 8.35 -5.68
C GLY A 18 -6.35 7.98 -4.94
N VAL A 19 -5.29 7.61 -5.67
CA VAL A 19 -4.03 7.11 -5.09
C VAL A 19 -3.35 8.20 -4.28
N ARG A 20 -3.04 7.89 -3.02
CA ARG A 20 -2.20 8.72 -2.15
C ARG A 20 -1.21 7.85 -1.38
N ARG A 21 -0.02 8.39 -1.13
CA ARG A 21 1.04 7.71 -0.38
C ARG A 21 1.16 8.35 1.00
N GLU A 22 1.12 7.54 2.04
CA GLU A 22 1.31 7.96 3.42
C GLU A 22 2.56 7.32 4.02
N LYS A 23 3.50 8.15 4.45
CA LYS A 23 4.59 7.70 5.32
C LYS A 23 4.06 7.66 6.75
N VAL A 24 4.03 6.46 7.32
CA VAL A 24 3.57 6.24 8.69
C VAL A 24 4.73 5.71 9.54
N ARG A 25 4.74 6.07 10.81
CA ARG A 25 5.65 5.49 11.80
C ARG A 25 4.86 4.56 12.71
N THR A 26 5.49 3.47 13.13
CA THR A 26 4.91 2.56 14.12
C THR A 26 5.80 2.49 15.36
N PRO A 27 5.27 2.07 16.52
CA PRO A 27 6.10 1.77 17.69
C PRO A 27 7.15 0.69 17.46
N PHE A 28 7.02 -0.09 16.39
CA PHE A 28 7.92 -1.19 16.02
C PHE A 28 8.93 -0.80 14.94
N GLY A 29 8.99 0.48 14.57
CA GLY A 29 9.85 1.00 13.50
C GLY A 29 9.07 1.46 12.27
N ASP A 30 9.81 1.81 11.22
CA ASP A 30 9.24 2.23 9.95
C ASP A 30 8.79 0.98 9.13
N PRO A 31 7.64 1.04 8.42
CA PRO A 31 7.24 -0.05 7.51
C PRO A 31 8.23 -0.22 6.34
N SER A 32 8.09 -1.31 5.58
CA SER A 32 8.92 -1.59 4.40
C SER A 32 8.89 -0.49 3.34
N ASP A 33 7.75 0.22 3.20
CA ASP A 33 7.58 1.39 2.33
C ASP A 33 6.39 2.23 2.82
N ALA A 34 6.15 3.40 2.20
CA ALA A 34 4.94 4.18 2.38
C ALA A 34 3.69 3.35 2.05
N VAL A 35 2.63 3.54 2.82
CA VAL A 35 1.33 2.92 2.57
C VAL A 35 0.69 3.61 1.37
N VAL A 36 0.36 2.84 0.34
CA VAL A 36 -0.41 3.30 -0.82
C VAL A 36 -1.88 3.09 -0.50
N LEU A 37 -2.64 4.18 -0.44
CA LEU A 37 -4.08 4.17 -0.22
C LEU A 37 -4.78 4.52 -1.54
N GLY A 38 -5.90 3.86 -1.82
CA GLY A 38 -6.72 4.15 -3.00
C GLY A 38 -8.01 3.34 -3.01
N ARG A 39 -8.73 3.39 -4.12
CA ARG A 39 -9.96 2.61 -4.34
C ARG A 39 -9.87 1.79 -5.61
N LEU A 40 -10.33 0.54 -5.53
CA LEU A 40 -10.61 -0.31 -6.68
C LEU A 40 -12.14 -0.50 -6.76
N GLY A 41 -12.78 0.26 -7.64
CA GLY A 41 -14.25 0.40 -7.62
C GLY A 41 -14.72 0.98 -6.28
N ASP A 42 -15.63 0.27 -5.60
CA ASP A 42 -16.14 0.68 -4.30
C ASP A 42 -15.30 0.21 -3.11
N GLN A 43 -14.28 -0.61 -3.37
CA GLN A 43 -13.41 -1.16 -2.33
C GLN A 43 -12.23 -0.23 -2.04
N GLU A 44 -12.11 0.22 -0.79
CA GLU A 44 -10.91 0.90 -0.31
C GLU A 44 -9.77 -0.10 -0.09
N ILE A 45 -8.59 0.25 -0.58
CA ILE A 45 -7.36 -0.55 -0.56
C ILE A 45 -6.26 0.21 0.18
N ALA A 46 -5.55 -0.51 1.04
CA ALA A 46 -4.25 -0.12 1.58
C ALA A 46 -3.19 -1.13 1.14
N PHE A 47 -2.10 -0.67 0.55
CA PHE A 47 -1.06 -1.52 -0.02
C PHE A 47 0.33 -1.12 0.49
N ILE A 48 1.16 -2.12 0.80
CA ILE A 48 2.58 -1.95 1.12
C ILE A 48 3.38 -3.02 0.37
N ALA A 49 4.47 -2.62 -0.31
CA ALA A 49 5.41 -3.56 -0.90
C ALA A 49 6.27 -4.20 0.20
N ARG A 50 6.29 -5.54 0.29
CA ARG A 50 6.96 -6.28 1.37
C ARG A 50 8.46 -5.97 1.47
N HIS A 51 9.11 -5.82 0.32
CA HIS A 51 10.57 -5.66 0.21
C HIS A 51 11.00 -4.22 -0.09
N GLY A 52 10.08 -3.26 0.02
CA GLY A 52 10.30 -1.91 -0.50
C GLY A 52 10.17 -1.85 -2.02
N ALA A 53 10.07 -0.62 -2.53
CA ALA A 53 10.14 -0.30 -3.96
C ALA A 53 11.49 0.36 -4.31
#